data_AF-A0A821Z2B4-F1
#
_entry.id   AF-A0A821Z2B4-F1
#
_cell.length_a   1.000
_cell.length_b   1.000
_cell.length_c   1.000
_cell.angle_alpha   90.00
_cell.angle_beta   90.00
_cell.angle_gamma   90.00
#
_symmetry.space_group_name_H-M   'P 1'
#
loop_
_entity.id
_entity.type
_entity.pdbx_description
1 polymer ?
#
loop_
_entity_poly.entity_id
_entity_poly.type
_entity_poly.pdbx_seq_one_letter_code
_entity_poly.pdbx_strand_id
1 'polypeptide(L)'
;MFLLNLPINLKEQAAIERRRSEEKKRLSRIFNVKYRTIGIDKTSLDEQVKERQHIKNFEKQRNDAFDRDMIKNDLKQILLEQEEFSLKRQYAQELNNYRQLYQKPEHAKEWDLNDPNRWKQLIPTRINDNDSRLGLSSGQIFAGEDLQVLQRKKLQQEQLKNDFNLQILNKTKKNREEHLANLLYDYKQMELNERSNKFEQIENECHRAIEIATRNYNEILACEAKIRAHEQKTRQTEEQLAEIANTAFSDMLTENSKNLFDA
;
A
#
# COMPACT_ATOMS: atom_id res chain seq x y z
N MET A 1 170.38 28.65 -20.10
CA MET A 1 169.56 28.81 -18.88
C MET A 1 168.47 29.83 -19.17
N PHE A 2 167.21 29.40 -19.18
CA PHE A 2 166.04 30.14 -18.69
C PHE A 2 164.97 29.09 -18.39
N LEU A 3 164.94 28.62 -17.13
CA LEU A 3 163.85 27.79 -16.62
C LEU A 3 162.63 28.70 -16.44
N LEU A 4 161.67 28.59 -17.34
CA LEU A 4 160.39 29.29 -17.23
C LEU A 4 159.51 28.53 -16.20
N ASN A 5 159.72 28.82 -14.92
CA ASN A 5 158.87 28.30 -13.84
C ASN A 5 157.53 29.04 -13.85
N LEU A 6 156.59 28.57 -14.66
CA LEU A 6 155.19 28.99 -14.60
C LEU A 6 154.55 28.48 -13.30
N PRO A 7 153.69 29.28 -12.63
CA PRO A 7 153.02 28.86 -11.42
C PRO A 7 152.14 27.66 -11.71
N ILE A 8 152.44 26.57 -11.00
CA ILE A 8 151.69 25.33 -11.08
C ILE A 8 150.28 25.59 -10.51
N ASN A 9 149.29 25.61 -11.40
CA ASN A 9 147.91 25.88 -11.06
C ASN A 9 147.33 24.68 -10.29
N LEU A 10 147.26 24.77 -8.96
CA LEU A 10 146.85 23.68 -8.05
C LEU A 10 145.47 23.09 -8.42
N LYS A 11 144.57 23.93 -8.94
CA LYS A 11 143.25 23.50 -9.43
C LYS A 11 143.35 22.67 -10.70
N GLU A 12 144.28 23.01 -11.59
CA GLU A 12 144.58 22.18 -12.77
C GLU A 12 145.27 20.88 -12.38
N GLN A 13 146.19 20.88 -11.42
CA GLN A 13 146.80 19.64 -10.92
C GLN A 13 145.78 18.70 -10.27
N ALA A 14 144.90 19.20 -9.41
CA ALA A 14 143.83 18.39 -8.81
C ALA A 14 142.84 17.86 -9.87
N ALA A 15 142.52 18.66 -10.89
CA ALA A 15 141.70 18.21 -12.01
C ALA A 15 142.41 17.17 -12.89
N ILE A 16 143.73 17.31 -13.09
CA ILE A 16 144.58 16.35 -13.80
C ILE A 16 144.70 15.05 -13.01
N GLU A 17 144.87 15.10 -11.69
CA GLU A 17 144.93 13.92 -10.82
C GLU A 17 143.58 13.22 -10.71
N ARG A 18 142.49 13.99 -10.60
CA ARG A 18 141.12 13.44 -10.66
C ARG A 18 140.89 12.73 -11.99
N ARG A 19 141.20 13.36 -13.12
CA ARG A 19 141.17 12.72 -14.45
C ARG A 19 142.05 11.48 -14.49
N ARG A 20 143.31 11.56 -14.05
CA ARG A 20 144.22 10.38 -14.00
C ARG A 20 143.67 9.26 -13.12
N SER A 21 143.02 9.57 -12.01
CA SER A 21 142.44 8.57 -11.11
C SER A 21 141.16 7.94 -11.68
N GLU A 22 140.30 8.73 -12.34
CA GLU A 22 139.13 8.28 -13.07
C GLU A 22 139.52 7.47 -14.32
N GLU A 23 140.56 7.90 -15.04
CA GLU A 23 141.17 7.18 -16.17
C GLU A 23 141.77 5.86 -15.68
N LYS A 24 142.50 5.83 -14.55
CA LYS A 24 142.99 4.57 -13.95
C LYS A 24 141.85 3.63 -13.57
N LYS A 25 140.77 4.14 -12.95
CA LYS A 25 139.55 3.37 -12.62
C LYS A 25 138.78 2.91 -13.88
N ARG A 26 138.89 3.64 -14.99
CA ARG A 26 138.29 3.29 -16.28
C ARG A 26 139.12 2.23 -17.00
N LEU A 27 140.44 2.40 -17.06
CA LEU A 27 141.38 1.44 -17.66
C LEU A 27 141.33 0.10 -16.92
N SER A 28 141.25 0.10 -15.58
CA SER A 28 141.09 -1.14 -14.80
C SER A 28 139.80 -1.91 -15.14
N ARG A 29 138.75 -1.22 -15.58
CA ARG A 29 137.50 -1.84 -16.07
C ARG A 29 137.60 -2.31 -17.52
N ILE A 30 138.22 -1.51 -18.40
CA ILE A 30 138.35 -1.81 -19.84
C ILE A 30 139.29 -3.00 -20.09
N PHE A 31 140.39 -3.10 -19.35
CA PHE A 31 141.37 -4.17 -19.51
C PHE A 31 140.98 -5.46 -18.77
N ASN A 32 140.01 -5.41 -17.86
CA ASN A 32 139.47 -6.61 -17.23
C ASN A 32 138.40 -7.24 -18.14
N VAL A 33 138.80 -8.29 -18.87
CA VAL A 33 137.94 -8.99 -19.85
C VAL A 33 136.58 -9.38 -19.25
N LYS A 34 136.54 -9.81 -17.98
CA LYS A 34 135.32 -10.26 -17.30
C LYS A 34 134.32 -9.13 -17.02
N TYR A 35 134.80 -7.96 -16.57
CA TYR A 35 133.94 -6.79 -16.37
C TYR A 35 133.49 -6.17 -17.71
N ARG A 36 134.25 -6.34 -18.79
CA ARG A 36 133.90 -5.86 -20.12
C ARG A 36 132.82 -6.72 -20.80
N THR A 37 132.84 -8.03 -20.62
CA THR A 37 131.80 -8.92 -21.15
C THR A 37 130.57 -9.03 -20.24
N ILE A 38 130.74 -9.05 -18.91
CA ILE A 38 129.65 -9.27 -17.95
C ILE A 38 129.83 -8.37 -16.72
N GLY A 39 129.90 -7.06 -16.95
CA GLY A 39 129.96 -6.05 -15.89
C GLY A 39 128.58 -5.79 -15.31
N ILE A 40 128.29 -6.38 -14.14
CA ILE A 40 127.00 -6.23 -13.46
C ILE A 40 127.24 -5.69 -12.06
N ASP A 41 126.53 -4.61 -11.70
CA ASP A 41 126.48 -4.12 -10.33
C ASP A 41 125.49 -4.95 -9.53
N LYS A 42 125.98 -6.08 -8.99
CA LYS A 42 125.16 -7.02 -8.23
C LYS A 42 124.53 -6.37 -6.99
N THR A 43 125.26 -5.47 -6.33
CA THR A 43 124.81 -4.74 -5.15
C THR A 43 123.60 -3.84 -5.46
N SER A 44 123.66 -3.05 -6.53
CA SER A 44 122.53 -2.20 -6.94
C SER A 44 121.34 -3.03 -7.44
N LEU A 45 121.58 -4.13 -8.17
CA LEU A 45 120.49 -5.02 -8.61
C LEU A 45 119.81 -5.74 -7.43
N ASP A 46 120.57 -6.20 -6.44
CA ASP A 46 120.02 -6.82 -5.23
C ASP A 46 119.18 -5.81 -4.43
N GLU A 47 119.58 -4.53 -4.38
CA GLU A 47 118.77 -3.43 -3.81
C GLU A 47 117.48 -3.18 -4.60
N GLN A 48 117.54 -3.10 -5.94
CA GLN A 48 116.36 -2.95 -6.79
C GLN A 48 115.38 -4.13 -6.67
N VAL A 49 115.89 -5.35 -6.54
CA VAL A 49 115.07 -6.55 -6.32
C VAL A 49 114.38 -6.48 -4.96
N LYS A 50 115.08 -6.05 -3.90
CA LYS A 50 114.47 -5.83 -2.58
C LYS A 50 113.40 -4.75 -2.63
N GLU A 51 113.66 -3.63 -3.28
CA GLU A 51 112.68 -2.54 -3.43
C GLU A 51 111.43 -3.01 -4.17
N ARG A 52 111.58 -3.73 -5.29
CA ARG A 52 110.45 -4.36 -6.00
C ARG A 52 109.68 -5.35 -5.13
N GLN A 53 110.37 -6.15 -4.32
CA GLN A 53 109.71 -7.06 -3.38
C GLN A 53 108.95 -6.31 -2.29
N HIS A 54 109.51 -5.22 -1.76
CA HIS A 54 108.83 -4.35 -0.80
C HIS A 54 107.57 -3.72 -1.40
N ILE A 55 107.64 -3.18 -2.62
CA ILE A 55 106.47 -2.62 -3.33
C ILE A 55 105.41 -3.69 -3.54
N LYS A 56 105.80 -4.88 -4.05
CA LYS A 56 104.88 -5.99 -4.27
C LYS A 56 104.22 -6.47 -2.97
N ASN A 57 104.98 -6.54 -1.89
CA ASN A 57 104.45 -6.93 -0.57
C ASN A 57 103.51 -5.86 -0.01
N PHE A 58 103.83 -4.58 -0.19
CA PHE A 58 102.97 -3.48 0.21
C PHE A 58 101.66 -3.46 -0.59
N GLU A 59 101.72 -3.61 -1.91
CA GLU A 59 100.54 -3.73 -2.76
C GLU A 59 99.68 -4.95 -2.38
N LYS A 60 100.33 -6.09 -2.11
CA LYS A 60 99.63 -7.29 -1.63
C LYS A 60 98.93 -7.02 -0.29
N GLN A 61 99.63 -6.44 0.69
CA GLN A 61 99.03 -6.11 1.99
C GLN A 61 97.87 -5.11 1.85
N ARG A 62 97.99 -4.15 0.93
CA ARG A 62 96.94 -3.19 0.61
C ARG A 62 95.71 -3.88 0.02
N ASN A 63 95.91 -4.75 -0.97
CA ASN A 63 94.83 -5.52 -1.58
C ASN A 63 94.19 -6.47 -0.55
N ASP A 64 94.99 -7.20 0.23
CA ASP A 64 94.52 -8.07 1.31
C ASP A 64 93.73 -7.29 2.38
N ALA A 65 94.03 -6.00 2.61
CA ALA A 65 93.25 -5.14 3.49
C ALA A 65 91.90 -4.75 2.86
N PHE A 66 91.90 -4.35 1.58
CA PHE A 66 90.65 -4.07 0.85
C PHE A 66 89.75 -5.30 0.73
N ASP A 67 90.30 -6.48 0.47
CA ASP A 67 89.54 -7.73 0.40
C ASP A 67 88.90 -8.05 1.76
N ARG A 68 89.62 -7.82 2.87
CA ARG A 68 89.07 -7.97 4.22
C ARG A 68 87.95 -6.98 4.50
N ASP A 69 88.09 -5.73 4.06
CA ASP A 69 87.05 -4.72 4.25
C ASP A 69 85.83 -4.98 3.35
N MET A 70 86.03 -5.49 2.13
CA MET A 70 84.96 -5.96 1.25
C MET A 70 84.15 -7.08 1.93
N ILE A 71 84.82 -8.13 2.42
CA ILE A 71 84.15 -9.23 3.14
C ILE A 71 83.36 -8.71 4.35
N LYS A 72 83.93 -7.78 5.13
CA LYS A 72 83.21 -7.16 6.26
C LYS A 72 81.97 -6.39 5.81
N ASN A 73 82.07 -5.63 4.73
CA ASN A 73 80.95 -4.86 4.20
C ASN A 73 79.86 -5.78 3.64
N ASP A 74 80.23 -6.85 2.94
CA ASP A 74 79.29 -7.85 2.42
C ASP A 74 78.54 -8.54 3.57
N LEU A 75 79.25 -8.93 4.64
CA LEU A 75 78.62 -9.49 5.83
C LEU A 75 77.67 -8.50 6.51
N LYS A 76 78.07 -7.22 6.58
CA LYS A 76 77.20 -6.17 7.11
C LYS A 76 75.96 -5.97 6.26
N GLN A 77 76.08 -6.03 4.93
CA GLN A 77 74.95 -5.94 4.02
C GLN A 77 73.97 -7.09 4.20
N ILE A 78 74.46 -8.34 4.34
CA ILE A 78 73.60 -9.51 4.60
C ILE A 78 72.83 -9.35 5.92
N LEU A 79 73.48 -8.87 6.98
CA LEU A 79 72.83 -8.65 8.27
C LEU A 79 71.73 -7.58 8.17
N LEU A 80 72.03 -6.44 7.53
CA LEU A 80 71.06 -5.38 7.31
C LEU A 80 69.88 -5.85 6.47
N GLU A 81 70.11 -6.67 5.45
CA GLU A 81 69.05 -7.25 4.62
C GLU A 81 68.14 -8.19 5.43
N GLN A 82 68.71 -9.00 6.32
CA GLN A 82 67.94 -9.86 7.22
C GLN A 82 67.10 -9.04 8.21
N GLU A 83 67.67 -7.99 8.79
CA GLU A 83 66.96 -7.05 9.67
C GLU A 83 65.81 -6.38 8.91
N GLU A 84 66.06 -5.83 7.72
CA GLU A 84 65.03 -5.24 6.87
C GLU A 84 63.91 -6.23 6.56
N PHE A 85 64.26 -7.46 6.20
CA PHE A 85 63.28 -8.49 5.90
C PHE A 85 62.43 -8.84 7.12
N SER A 86 63.03 -8.92 8.31
CA SER A 86 62.31 -9.16 9.55
C SER A 86 61.36 -8.01 9.89
N LEU A 87 61.78 -6.76 9.72
CA LEU A 87 60.97 -5.57 9.93
C LEU A 87 59.81 -5.47 8.93
N LYS A 88 60.07 -5.72 7.64
CA LYS A 88 59.03 -5.78 6.61
C LYS A 88 57.98 -6.83 6.94
N ARG A 89 58.41 -8.00 7.43
CA ARG A 89 57.50 -9.06 7.87
C ARG A 89 56.67 -8.62 9.07
N GLN A 90 57.28 -8.06 10.11
CA GLN A 90 56.58 -7.57 11.30
C GLN A 90 55.56 -6.49 10.94
N TYR A 91 55.98 -5.50 10.15
CA TYR A 91 55.10 -4.45 9.66
C TYR A 91 53.91 -5.01 8.87
N ALA A 92 54.14 -5.98 7.97
CA ALA A 92 53.06 -6.63 7.23
C ALA A 92 52.09 -7.41 8.15
N GLN A 93 52.61 -8.05 9.20
CA GLN A 93 51.79 -8.71 10.22
C GLN A 93 50.95 -7.70 11.00
N GLU A 94 51.54 -6.61 11.48
CA GLU A 94 50.83 -5.54 12.18
C GLU A 94 49.76 -4.88 11.32
N LEU A 95 50.07 -4.61 10.05
CA LEU A 95 49.12 -4.07 9.09
C LEU A 95 47.93 -5.02 8.88
N ASN A 96 48.19 -6.32 8.75
CA ASN A 96 47.14 -7.32 8.62
C ASN A 96 46.33 -7.47 9.90
N ASN A 97 46.95 -7.41 11.07
CA ASN A 97 46.26 -7.40 12.36
C ASN A 97 45.35 -6.17 12.46
N TYR A 98 45.84 -5.00 12.08
CA TYR A 98 45.07 -3.77 12.04
C TYR A 98 43.87 -3.88 11.09
N ARG A 99 44.08 -4.42 9.88
CA ARG A 99 43.01 -4.70 8.91
C ARG A 99 41.94 -5.63 9.49
N GLN A 100 42.37 -6.72 10.13
CA GLN A 100 41.46 -7.68 10.74
C GLN A 100 40.69 -7.11 11.92
N LEU A 101 41.29 -6.22 12.71
CA LEU A 101 40.66 -5.63 13.89
C LEU A 101 39.70 -4.49 13.53
N TYR A 102 40.10 -3.61 12.63
CA TYR A 102 39.43 -2.32 12.42
C TYR A 102 38.84 -2.13 11.03
N GLN A 103 39.27 -2.91 10.03
CA GLN A 103 38.81 -2.76 8.64
C GLN A 103 37.93 -3.95 8.21
N LYS A 104 37.20 -4.53 9.16
CA LYS A 104 36.18 -5.53 8.84
C LYS A 104 35.04 -4.87 8.05
N PRO A 105 34.41 -5.60 7.12
CA PRO A 105 33.23 -5.10 6.40
C PRO A 105 32.09 -4.75 7.35
N GLU A 106 31.98 -5.47 8.48
CA GLU A 106 31.01 -5.21 9.56
C GLU A 106 31.12 -3.81 10.20
N HIS A 107 32.30 -3.18 10.11
CA HIS A 107 32.54 -1.84 10.64
C HIS A 107 32.35 -0.74 9.60
N ALA A 108 32.01 -1.09 8.35
CA ALA A 108 31.70 -0.12 7.32
C ALA A 108 30.41 0.65 7.67
N LYS A 109 30.34 1.92 7.27
CA LYS A 109 29.20 2.78 7.54
C LYS A 109 27.90 2.23 6.91
N GLU A 110 28.04 1.64 5.74
CA GLU A 110 26.96 1.02 4.95
C GLU A 110 26.79 -0.48 5.21
N TRP A 111 27.35 -1.03 6.30
CA TRP A 111 27.20 -2.45 6.62
C TRP A 111 25.73 -2.84 6.82
N ASP A 112 24.93 -1.97 7.43
CA ASP A 112 23.48 -2.17 7.61
C ASP A 112 22.73 -2.40 6.28
N LEU A 113 23.21 -1.79 5.20
CA LEU A 113 22.67 -1.97 3.85
C LEU A 113 23.19 -3.25 3.18
N ASN A 114 24.45 -3.59 3.42
CA ASN A 114 25.19 -4.68 2.77
C ASN A 114 25.16 -6.00 3.55
N ASP A 115 24.62 -6.04 4.77
CA ASP A 115 24.52 -7.25 5.59
C ASP A 115 23.71 -8.33 4.84
N PRO A 116 24.31 -9.50 4.54
CA PRO A 116 23.61 -10.61 3.90
C PRO A 116 22.36 -11.06 4.65
N ASN A 117 22.33 -10.88 5.98
CA ASN A 117 21.22 -11.27 6.84
C ASN A 117 20.22 -10.14 7.11
N ARG A 118 20.37 -8.96 6.49
CA ARG A 118 19.50 -7.79 6.70
C ARG A 118 18.01 -8.14 6.62
N TRP A 119 17.61 -8.93 5.63
CA TRP A 119 16.21 -9.33 5.42
C TRP A 119 15.61 -10.16 6.57
N LYS A 120 16.46 -10.87 7.32
CA LYS A 120 16.01 -11.67 8.49
C LYS A 120 15.83 -10.80 9.74
N GLN A 121 16.53 -9.67 9.81
CA GLN A 121 16.46 -8.73 10.93
C GLN A 121 15.34 -7.69 10.74
N LEU A 122 14.95 -7.43 9.49
CA LEU A 122 13.88 -6.50 9.17
C LEU A 122 12.53 -6.99 9.69
N ILE A 123 11.80 -6.06 10.31
CA ILE A 123 10.46 -6.27 10.82
C ILE A 123 9.46 -5.93 9.69
N PRO A 124 8.33 -6.65 9.56
CA PRO A 124 7.28 -6.29 8.61
C PRO A 124 6.86 -4.83 8.72
N THR A 125 6.46 -4.24 7.59
CA THR A 125 6.04 -2.83 7.52
C THR A 125 4.83 -2.54 8.39
N ARG A 126 3.85 -3.46 8.43
CA ARG A 126 2.69 -3.44 9.32
C ARG A 126 2.68 -4.73 10.14
N ILE A 127 2.79 -4.61 11.47
CA ILE A 127 2.76 -5.77 12.38
C ILE A 127 1.32 -6.06 12.79
N ASN A 128 0.62 -5.02 13.25
CA ASN A 128 -0.75 -5.07 13.75
C ASN A 128 -1.59 -3.95 13.13
N ASP A 129 -2.91 -4.02 13.28
CA ASP A 129 -3.82 -2.97 12.81
C ASP A 129 -3.70 -1.66 13.62
N ASN A 130 -3.35 -1.77 14.89
CA ASN A 130 -3.14 -0.65 15.81
C ASN A 130 -1.64 -0.35 16.02
N ASP A 131 -0.84 -0.41 14.96
CA ASP A 131 0.59 -0.13 15.03
C ASP A 131 0.84 1.38 15.17
N SER A 132 1.35 1.81 16.33
CA SER A 132 1.60 3.23 16.62
C SER A 132 2.68 3.87 15.74
N ARG A 133 3.51 3.06 15.06
CA ARG A 133 4.54 3.55 14.12
C ARG A 133 3.94 4.00 12.80
N LEU A 134 2.72 3.57 12.48
CA LEU A 134 2.06 3.81 11.20
C LEU A 134 1.10 5.00 11.30
N GLY A 135 1.59 6.16 10.86
CA GLY A 135 0.76 7.34 10.65
C GLY A 135 0.16 7.42 9.24
N LEU A 136 -0.61 8.48 8.98
CA LEU A 136 -1.25 8.75 7.68
C LEU A 136 -0.26 8.79 6.51
N SER A 137 0.94 9.34 6.73
CA SER A 137 1.99 9.44 5.71
C SER A 137 2.62 8.10 5.33
N SER A 138 2.48 7.07 6.17
CA SER A 138 3.08 5.75 5.92
C SER A 138 2.46 5.00 4.74
N GLY A 139 1.20 5.32 4.39
CA GLY A 139 0.45 4.64 3.35
C GLY A 139 0.24 3.14 3.57
N GLN A 140 0.43 2.64 4.79
CA GLN A 140 0.26 1.21 5.14
C GLN A 140 -1.13 0.89 5.72
N ILE A 141 -1.81 1.89 6.28
CA ILE A 141 -3.15 1.77 6.88
C ILE A 141 -4.06 2.76 6.20
N PHE A 142 -5.15 2.26 5.60
CA PHE A 142 -6.14 3.08 4.93
C PHE A 142 -7.48 2.98 5.67
N ALA A 143 -8.07 4.14 5.99
CA ALA A 143 -9.38 4.19 6.64
C ALA A 143 -10.50 3.53 5.83
N GLY A 144 -10.33 3.38 4.51
CA GLY A 144 -11.30 2.73 3.62
C GLY A 144 -11.25 1.20 3.59
N GLU A 145 -10.27 0.55 4.24
CA GLU A 145 -10.11 -0.91 4.21
C GLU A 145 -11.25 -1.66 4.93
N ASP A 146 -11.91 -1.00 5.91
CA ASP A 146 -13.00 -1.56 6.75
C ASP A 146 -12.77 -3.03 7.15
N LEU A 147 -11.91 -3.24 8.16
CA LEU A 147 -11.63 -4.58 8.70
C LEU A 147 -12.88 -5.26 9.30
N GLN A 148 -13.92 -4.48 9.63
CA GLN A 148 -15.12 -4.94 10.32
C GLN A 148 -16.32 -5.15 9.39
N VAL A 149 -16.13 -5.21 8.06
CA VAL A 149 -17.21 -5.41 7.06
C VAL A 149 -18.15 -6.55 7.46
N LEU A 150 -17.61 -7.68 7.91
CA LEU A 150 -18.41 -8.85 8.29
C LEU A 150 -19.33 -8.56 9.49
N GLN A 151 -18.79 -7.89 10.52
CA GLN A 151 -19.56 -7.51 11.71
C GLN A 151 -20.64 -6.47 11.35
N ARG A 152 -20.28 -5.46 10.55
CA ARG A 152 -21.22 -4.46 10.04
C ARG A 152 -22.35 -5.09 9.25
N LYS A 153 -22.04 -6.01 8.31
CA LYS A 153 -23.07 -6.72 7.54
C LYS A 153 -23.98 -7.57 8.42
N LYS A 154 -23.43 -8.24 9.44
CA LYS A 154 -24.23 -9.02 10.40
C LYS A 154 -25.21 -8.12 11.17
N LEU A 155 -24.75 -6.99 11.70
CA LEU A 155 -25.60 -6.02 12.39
C LEU A 155 -26.69 -5.46 11.46
N GLN A 156 -26.35 -5.14 10.22
CA GLN A 156 -27.34 -4.68 9.22
C GLN A 156 -28.40 -5.75 8.92
N GLN A 157 -28.00 -7.02 8.82
CA GLN A 157 -28.94 -8.13 8.61
C GLN A 157 -29.86 -8.31 9.83
N GLU A 158 -29.34 -8.21 11.05
CA GLU A 158 -30.13 -8.30 12.28
C GLU A 158 -31.13 -7.13 12.39
N GLN A 159 -30.70 -5.91 12.05
CA GLN A 159 -31.58 -4.74 11.98
C GLN A 159 -32.71 -4.96 10.96
N LEU A 160 -32.37 -5.32 9.72
CA LEU A 160 -33.35 -5.59 8.67
C LEU A 160 -34.35 -6.68 9.08
N LYS A 161 -33.86 -7.76 9.70
CA LYS A 161 -34.72 -8.83 10.20
C LYS A 161 -35.72 -8.31 11.23
N ASN A 162 -35.27 -7.50 12.17
CA ASN A 162 -36.14 -6.91 13.20
C ASN A 162 -37.16 -5.96 12.57
N ASP A 163 -36.73 -5.10 11.65
CA ASP A 163 -37.60 -4.15 10.96
C ASP A 163 -38.67 -4.86 10.13
N PHE A 164 -38.30 -5.91 9.40
CA PHE A 164 -39.27 -6.72 8.64
C PHE A 164 -40.25 -7.44 9.55
N ASN A 165 -39.79 -8.00 10.67
CA ASN A 165 -40.68 -8.63 11.64
C ASN A 165 -41.70 -7.63 12.20
N LEU A 166 -41.26 -6.40 12.52
CA LEU A 166 -42.15 -5.33 12.96
C LEU A 166 -43.15 -4.93 11.87
N GLN A 167 -42.70 -4.81 10.61
CA GLN A 167 -43.60 -4.52 9.49
C GLN A 167 -44.64 -5.61 9.28
N ILE A 168 -44.25 -6.88 9.34
CA ILE A 168 -45.17 -8.02 9.24
C ILE A 168 -46.17 -7.99 10.40
N LEU A 169 -45.71 -7.76 11.63
CA LEU A 169 -46.58 -7.68 12.80
C LEU A 169 -47.60 -6.53 12.66
N ASN A 170 -47.15 -5.34 12.26
CA ASN A 170 -48.02 -4.20 12.05
C ASN A 170 -49.03 -4.44 10.91
N LYS A 171 -48.58 -5.04 9.80
CA LYS A 171 -49.45 -5.39 8.67
C LYS A 171 -50.49 -6.42 9.06
N THR A 172 -50.10 -7.48 9.77
CA THR A 172 -51.04 -8.50 10.25
C THR A 172 -52.03 -7.94 11.27
N LYS A 173 -51.60 -7.04 12.16
CA LYS A 173 -52.50 -6.31 13.06
C LYS A 173 -53.51 -5.45 12.28
N LYS A 174 -53.03 -4.64 11.33
CA LYS A 174 -53.89 -3.81 10.48
C LYS A 174 -54.91 -4.65 9.70
N ASN A 175 -54.48 -5.73 9.08
CA ASN A 175 -55.37 -6.64 8.35
C ASN A 175 -56.44 -7.26 9.27
N ARG A 176 -56.10 -7.60 10.52
CA ARG A 176 -57.07 -8.10 11.50
C ARG A 176 -58.09 -7.02 11.88
N GLU A 177 -57.63 -5.80 12.09
CA GLU A 177 -58.50 -4.64 12.38
C GLU A 177 -59.45 -4.35 11.20
N GLU A 178 -58.95 -4.36 9.97
CA GLU A 178 -59.75 -4.21 8.74
C GLU A 178 -60.77 -5.34 8.59
N HIS A 179 -60.36 -6.59 8.77
CA HIS A 179 -61.27 -7.73 8.70
C HIS A 179 -62.38 -7.65 9.75
N LEU A 180 -62.04 -7.28 10.99
CA LEU A 180 -63.02 -7.09 12.06
C LEU A 180 -63.98 -5.95 11.72
N ALA A 181 -63.47 -4.83 11.19
CA ALA A 181 -64.31 -3.71 10.75
C ALA A 181 -65.27 -4.11 9.62
N ASN A 182 -64.80 -4.90 8.63
CA ASN A 182 -65.64 -5.42 7.56
C ASN A 182 -66.72 -6.37 8.10
N LEU A 183 -66.37 -7.30 9.00
CA LEU A 183 -67.36 -8.18 9.63
C LEU A 183 -68.43 -7.39 10.40
N LEU A 184 -68.03 -6.36 11.15
CA LEU A 184 -68.96 -5.49 11.86
C LEU A 184 -69.86 -4.72 10.88
N TYR A 185 -69.31 -4.25 9.77
CA TYR A 185 -70.07 -3.60 8.71
C TYR A 185 -71.09 -4.56 8.08
N ASP A 186 -70.67 -5.77 7.72
CA ASP A 186 -71.55 -6.79 7.14
C ASP A 186 -72.69 -7.16 8.10
N TYR A 187 -72.38 -7.35 9.38
CA TYR A 187 -73.38 -7.60 10.42
C TYR A 187 -74.37 -6.43 10.51
N LYS A 188 -73.87 -5.19 10.45
CA LYS A 188 -74.72 -4.00 10.47
C LYS A 188 -75.62 -3.92 9.23
N GLN A 189 -75.10 -4.27 8.05
CA GLN A 189 -75.89 -4.30 6.83
C GLN A 189 -76.98 -5.38 6.87
N MET A 190 -76.67 -6.56 7.40
CA MET A 190 -77.68 -7.61 7.63
C MET A 190 -78.80 -7.12 8.56
N GLU A 191 -78.44 -6.48 9.69
CA GLU A 191 -79.41 -5.90 10.62
C GLU A 191 -80.30 -4.84 9.95
N LEU A 192 -79.72 -3.96 9.14
CA LEU A 192 -80.45 -2.93 8.39
C LEU A 192 -81.37 -3.55 7.34
N ASN A 193 -80.92 -4.56 6.61
CA ASN A 193 -81.72 -5.28 5.62
C ASN A 193 -82.90 -6.02 6.27
N GLU A 194 -82.67 -6.72 7.40
CA GLU A 194 -83.74 -7.34 8.16
C GLU A 194 -84.78 -6.31 8.63
N ARG A 195 -84.32 -5.15 9.10
CA ARG A 195 -85.19 -4.07 9.51
C ARG A 195 -85.97 -3.48 8.33
N SER A 196 -85.33 -3.30 7.18
CA SER A 196 -85.98 -2.83 5.94
C SER A 196 -87.07 -3.79 5.49
N ASN A 197 -86.77 -5.10 5.47
CA ASN A 197 -87.74 -6.13 5.09
C ASN A 197 -88.95 -6.13 6.04
N LYS A 198 -88.74 -5.95 7.35
CA LYS A 198 -89.83 -5.83 8.33
C LYS A 198 -90.67 -4.59 8.06
N PHE A 199 -90.06 -3.45 7.74
CA PHE A 199 -90.79 -2.24 7.38
C PHE A 199 -91.60 -2.44 6.09
N GLU A 200 -91.02 -3.03 5.06
CA GLU A 200 -91.72 -3.32 3.80
C GLU A 200 -92.90 -4.29 4.00
N GLN A 201 -92.75 -5.31 4.85
CA GLN A 201 -93.85 -6.20 5.23
C GLN A 201 -94.99 -5.43 5.90
N ILE A 202 -94.69 -4.59 6.88
CA ILE A 202 -95.67 -3.76 7.59
C ILE A 202 -96.35 -2.78 6.62
N GLU A 203 -95.59 -2.12 5.75
CA GLU A 203 -96.14 -1.20 4.74
C GLU A 203 -97.09 -1.93 3.79
N ASN A 204 -96.70 -3.10 3.28
CA ASN A 204 -97.54 -3.92 2.42
C ASN A 204 -98.82 -4.39 3.14
N GLU A 205 -98.73 -4.79 4.40
CA GLU A 205 -99.89 -5.14 5.23
C GLU A 205 -100.82 -3.95 5.43
N CYS A 206 -100.28 -2.76 5.71
CA CYS A 206 -101.04 -1.52 5.81
C CYS A 206 -101.72 -1.17 4.48
N HIS A 207 -101.00 -1.25 3.35
CA HIS A 207 -101.56 -1.02 2.02
C HIS A 207 -102.71 -1.98 1.72
N ARG A 208 -102.53 -3.28 1.98
CA ARG A 208 -103.61 -4.29 1.85
C ARG A 208 -104.80 -3.96 2.74
N ALA A 209 -104.57 -3.54 3.98
CA ALA A 209 -105.65 -3.16 4.90
C ALA A 209 -106.43 -1.94 4.38
N ILE A 210 -105.72 -0.93 3.83
CA ILE A 210 -106.32 0.24 3.20
C ILE A 210 -107.09 -0.15 1.94
N GLU A 211 -106.54 -1.01 1.08
CA GLU A 211 -107.21 -1.52 -0.13
C GLU A 211 -108.48 -2.31 0.22
N ILE A 212 -108.44 -3.16 1.25
CA ILE A 212 -109.61 -3.89 1.72
C ILE A 212 -110.65 -2.91 2.28
N ALA A 213 -110.24 -1.94 3.11
CA ALA A 213 -111.14 -0.95 3.69
C ALA A 213 -111.79 -0.07 2.60
N THR A 214 -111.02 0.38 1.62
CA THR A 214 -111.53 1.17 0.48
C THR A 214 -112.43 0.34 -0.43
N ARG A 215 -112.10 -0.93 -0.71
CA ARG A 215 -113.00 -1.85 -1.42
C ARG A 215 -114.32 -2.02 -0.69
N ASN A 216 -114.28 -2.33 0.61
CA ASN A 216 -115.49 -2.50 1.42
C ASN A 216 -116.32 -1.21 1.44
N TYR A 217 -115.68 -0.04 1.56
CA TYR A 217 -116.34 1.26 1.49
C TYR A 217 -116.99 1.51 0.11
N ASN A 218 -116.30 1.18 -0.98
CA ASN A 218 -116.83 1.26 -2.34
C ASN A 218 -117.99 0.28 -2.57
N GLU A 219 -117.94 -0.93 -2.01
CA GLU A 219 -119.04 -1.89 -2.03
C GLU A 219 -120.28 -1.34 -1.31
N ILE A 220 -120.10 -0.73 -0.13
CA ILE A 220 -121.17 -0.05 0.61
C ILE A 220 -121.74 1.11 -0.22
N LEU A 221 -120.90 1.98 -0.77
CA LEU A 221 -121.34 3.09 -1.64
C LEU A 221 -122.09 2.59 -2.88
N ALA A 222 -121.66 1.49 -3.49
CA ALA A 222 -122.34 0.89 -4.64
C ALA A 222 -123.71 0.31 -4.25
N CYS A 223 -123.81 -0.34 -3.08
CA CYS A 223 -125.08 -0.79 -2.52
C CYS A 223 -126.02 0.38 -2.21
N GLU A 224 -125.53 1.44 -1.56
CA GLU A 224 -126.30 2.66 -1.33
C GLU A 224 -126.75 3.31 -2.64
N ALA A 225 -125.91 3.34 -3.66
CA ALA A 225 -126.25 3.87 -4.98
C ALA A 225 -127.32 3.00 -5.66
N LYS A 226 -127.26 1.68 -5.53
CA LYS A 226 -128.31 0.76 -6.02
C LYS A 226 -129.63 0.96 -5.28
N ILE A 227 -129.60 1.13 -3.95
CA ILE A 227 -130.79 1.44 -3.15
C ILE A 227 -131.37 2.78 -3.59
N ARG A 228 -130.56 3.84 -3.68
CA ARG A 228 -130.98 5.15 -4.19
C ARG A 228 -131.55 5.09 -5.61
N ALA A 229 -130.95 4.31 -6.51
CA ALA A 229 -131.45 4.12 -7.86
C ALA A 229 -132.77 3.34 -7.89
N HIS A 230 -132.92 2.33 -7.02
CA HIS A 230 -134.19 1.62 -6.85
C HIS A 230 -135.27 2.54 -6.29
N GLU A 231 -134.96 3.33 -5.26
CA GLU A 231 -135.88 4.33 -4.70
C GLU A 231 -136.26 5.40 -5.72
N GLN A 232 -135.31 5.86 -6.55
CA GLN A 232 -135.59 6.77 -7.65
C GLN A 232 -136.48 6.12 -8.71
N LYS A 233 -136.23 4.84 -9.07
CA LYS A 233 -137.11 4.11 -9.99
C LYS A 233 -138.50 3.90 -9.41
N THR A 234 -138.63 3.54 -8.14
CA THR A 234 -139.95 3.38 -7.51
C THR A 234 -140.66 4.71 -7.44
N ARG A 235 -139.98 5.81 -7.08
CA ARG A 235 -140.55 7.16 -7.14
C ARG A 235 -140.96 7.54 -8.56
N GLN A 236 -140.14 7.28 -9.57
CA GLN A 236 -140.49 7.53 -10.97
C GLN A 236 -141.69 6.68 -11.41
N THR A 237 -141.78 5.41 -11.00
CA THR A 237 -142.95 4.57 -11.31
C THR A 237 -144.19 5.00 -10.54
N GLU A 238 -144.04 5.47 -9.30
CA GLU A 238 -145.14 6.05 -8.50
C GLU A 238 -145.60 7.38 -9.10
N GLU A 239 -144.68 8.24 -9.54
CA GLU A 239 -144.96 9.47 -10.28
C GLU A 239 -145.64 9.15 -11.62
N GLN A 240 -145.15 8.17 -12.39
CA GLN A 240 -145.79 7.69 -13.62
C GLN A 240 -147.16 7.07 -13.37
N LEU A 241 -147.33 6.29 -12.30
CA LEU A 241 -148.63 5.73 -11.92
C LEU A 241 -149.57 6.81 -11.42
N ALA A 242 -149.07 7.82 -10.70
CA ALA A 242 -149.82 9.00 -10.30
C ALA A 242 -150.18 9.85 -11.53
N GLU A 243 -149.31 9.94 -12.54
CA GLU A 243 -149.58 10.59 -13.81
C GLU A 243 -150.62 9.81 -14.63
N ILE A 244 -150.51 8.47 -14.71
CA ILE A 244 -151.50 7.56 -15.32
C ILE A 244 -152.84 7.64 -14.57
N ALA A 245 -152.83 7.66 -13.24
CA ALA A 245 -154.04 7.81 -12.45
C ALA A 245 -154.63 9.21 -12.63
N ASN A 246 -153.83 10.26 -12.57
CA ASN A 246 -154.27 11.64 -12.82
C ASN A 246 -154.77 11.83 -14.26
N THR A 247 -154.21 11.14 -15.26
CA THR A 247 -154.72 11.14 -16.64
C THR A 247 -155.96 10.26 -16.79
N ALA A 248 -156.01 9.07 -16.19
CA ALA A 248 -157.17 8.18 -16.20
C ALA A 248 -158.37 8.74 -15.42
N PHE A 249 -158.12 9.55 -14.38
CA PHE A 249 -159.11 10.34 -13.64
C PHE A 249 -159.20 11.79 -14.14
N SER A 250 -158.45 12.16 -15.18
CA SER A 250 -158.59 13.45 -15.84
C SER A 250 -159.95 13.48 -16.53
N ASP A 251 -160.60 14.63 -16.49
CA ASP A 251 -161.92 14.85 -17.10
C ASP A 251 -161.93 14.52 -18.61
N MET A 252 -160.77 14.53 -19.27
CA MET A 252 -160.66 14.15 -20.69
C MET A 252 -160.92 12.65 -20.94
N LEU A 253 -160.54 11.75 -20.03
CA LEU A 253 -160.61 10.30 -20.21
C LEU A 253 -161.73 9.61 -19.38
N THR A 254 -162.38 10.34 -18.46
CA THR A 254 -163.51 9.83 -17.66
C THR A 254 -164.89 10.22 -18.19
N GLU A 255 -164.97 10.95 -19.31
CA GLU A 255 -166.21 11.45 -19.94
C GLU A 255 -167.24 11.91 -18.90
N ASN A 256 -166.77 12.70 -17.93
CA ASN A 256 -167.58 13.21 -16.83
C ASN A 256 -168.58 14.25 -17.38
N SER A 257 -169.87 13.91 -17.38
CA SER A 257 -170.95 14.66 -18.04
C SER A 257 -171.33 16.01 -17.40
N LYS A 258 -170.43 16.59 -16.59
CA LYS A 258 -170.64 17.87 -15.88
C LYS A 258 -169.79 19.04 -16.37
N ASN A 259 -168.85 18.82 -17.29
CA ASN A 259 -168.06 19.90 -17.89
C ASN A 259 -168.41 20.08 -19.38
N LEU A 260 -169.65 20.57 -19.59
CA LEU A 260 -170.15 21.14 -20.86
C LEU A 260 -170.43 22.65 -20.70
N PHE A 261 -169.82 23.27 -19.70
CA PHE A 261 -169.75 24.72 -19.53
C PHE A 261 -168.39 25.05 -18.91
N ASP A 262 -167.36 25.04 -19.75
CA ASP A 262 -166.43 26.16 -19.89
C ASP A 262 -165.29 25.76 -20.85
N ALA A 263 -165.50 26.19 -22.11
CA ALA A 263 -164.59 26.31 -23.26
C ALA A 263 -163.81 25.07 -23.74
#